data_AF-A0A443VRX5-F1
#
_entry.id   AF-A0A443VRX5-F1
#
_cell.length_a   1.000
_cell.length_b   1.000
_cell.length_c   1.000
_cell.angle_alpha   90.00
_cell.angle_beta   90.00
_cell.angle_gamma   90.00
#
_symmetry.space_group_name_H-M   'P 1'
#
loop_
_entity.id
_entity.type
_entity.pdbx_description
1 polymer ?
#
loop_
_entity_poly.entity_id
_entity_poly.type
_entity_poly.pdbx_seq_one_letter_code
_entity_poly.pdbx_strand_id
1 'polypeptide(L)'
;MKKIRSFIIAGALCLSGCSATPSGDTVDTINTLTVPVLQSGAQPSGQSAQAVVSCFQDNSAIIGNLNRSLKDNYLKDVSKKDIFDKDSEAFHVYSALTKLEQMSAMNEVYRKENNIAGLQVINRLLKGVPVAA
;
A
#
# COMPACT_ATOMS: atom_id res chain seq x y z
N MET A 1 -32.95 19.64 59.99
CA MET A 1 -33.37 20.08 58.65
C MET A 1 -32.35 21.05 58.08
N LYS A 2 -31.54 20.63 57.10
CA LYS A 2 -30.65 21.51 56.32
C LYS A 2 -30.75 21.09 54.86
N LYS A 3 -31.32 21.98 54.03
CA LYS A 3 -31.52 21.80 52.59
C LYS A 3 -30.23 22.16 51.88
N ILE A 4 -29.61 21.21 51.17
CA ILE A 4 -28.49 21.49 50.27
C ILE A 4 -28.94 21.09 48.87
N ARG A 5 -28.83 22.05 47.96
CA ARG A 5 -29.44 22.10 46.63
C ARG A 5 -28.67 21.22 45.66
N SER A 6 -29.39 20.44 44.85
CA SER A 6 -28.85 19.68 43.71
C SER A 6 -28.15 20.62 42.73
N PHE A 7 -26.88 20.32 42.42
CA PHE A 7 -26.20 20.86 41.24
C PHE A 7 -26.20 19.77 40.17
N ILE A 8 -26.96 20.01 39.09
CA ILE A 8 -26.91 19.18 37.88
C ILE A 8 -25.64 19.59 37.11
N ILE A 9 -24.67 18.68 37.06
CA ILE A 9 -23.55 18.81 36.13
C ILE A 9 -23.96 18.08 34.84
N ALA A 10 -24.51 18.85 33.90
CA ALA A 10 -24.68 18.42 32.53
C ALA A 10 -23.32 18.45 31.83
N GLY A 11 -22.61 17.33 31.86
CA GLY A 11 -21.38 17.12 31.10
C GLY A 11 -21.68 16.40 29.79
N ALA A 12 -22.16 17.14 28.79
CA ALA A 12 -22.20 16.69 27.41
C ALA A 12 -21.17 17.50 26.61
N LEU A 13 -19.99 16.92 26.43
CA LEU A 13 -19.09 17.25 25.32
C LEU A 13 -18.55 15.95 24.76
N CYS A 14 -19.28 15.44 23.76
CA CYS A 14 -18.76 14.51 22.79
C CYS A 14 -17.58 15.17 22.07
N LEU A 15 -16.40 14.59 22.17
CA LEU A 15 -15.40 14.67 21.12
C LEU A 15 -15.02 13.25 20.75
N SER A 16 -15.75 12.75 19.76
CA SER A 16 -15.44 11.57 18.98
C SER A 16 -14.08 11.77 18.33
N GLY A 17 -13.01 11.38 19.02
CA GLY A 17 -11.66 11.30 18.46
C GLY A 17 -11.40 9.95 17.82
N CYS A 18 -12.26 9.50 16.90
CA CYS A 18 -11.90 8.42 15.98
C CYS A 18 -11.11 9.03 14.82
N SER A 19 -9.91 9.53 15.08
CA SER A 19 -8.91 9.61 14.01
C SER A 19 -8.39 8.20 13.80
N ALA A 20 -9.17 7.39 13.08
CA ALA A 20 -8.55 6.31 12.31
C ALA A 20 -7.68 7.03 11.29
N THR A 21 -6.42 7.25 11.60
CA THR A 21 -5.41 7.53 10.58
C THR A 21 -5.33 6.27 9.72
N PRO A 22 -5.88 6.25 8.50
CA PRO A 22 -5.81 5.08 7.63
C PRO A 22 -4.42 4.98 6.97
N SER A 23 -3.48 5.84 7.38
CA SER A 23 -2.29 6.17 6.63
C SER A 23 -1.13 5.21 6.89
N GLY A 24 -1.00 4.71 8.13
CA GLY A 24 -0.04 3.65 8.47
C GLY A 24 -0.35 2.35 7.74
N ASP A 25 -1.63 1.98 7.63
CA ASP A 25 -2.04 0.68 7.10
C ASP A 25 -1.56 0.44 5.67
N THR A 26 -1.63 1.42 4.76
CA THR A 26 -1.15 1.25 3.38
C THR A 26 0.37 1.12 3.30
N VAL A 27 1.10 2.03 3.96
CA VAL A 27 2.58 2.05 3.93
C VAL A 27 3.13 0.78 4.57
N ASP A 28 2.61 0.41 5.74
CA ASP A 28 3.04 -0.77 6.48
C ASP A 28 2.71 -2.05 5.69
N THR A 29 1.50 -2.15 5.14
CA THR A 29 1.12 -3.30 4.31
C THR A 29 2.10 -3.46 3.14
N ILE A 30 2.43 -2.39 2.41
CA ILE A 30 3.39 -2.45 1.30
C ILE A 30 4.78 -2.88 1.79
N ASN A 31 5.23 -2.35 2.91
CA ASN A 31 6.55 -2.67 3.48
C ASN A 31 6.69 -4.14 3.86
N THR A 32 5.60 -4.79 4.29
CA THR A 32 5.58 -6.24 4.57
C THR A 32 5.55 -7.12 3.32
N LEU A 33 5.22 -6.57 2.14
CA LEU A 33 5.16 -7.37 0.92
C LEU A 33 6.54 -7.95 0.59
N THR A 34 6.57 -9.21 0.18
CA THR A 34 7.76 -9.82 -0.39
C THR A 34 7.68 -9.71 -1.91
N VAL A 35 8.75 -9.25 -2.56
CA VAL A 35 8.83 -9.22 -4.02
C VAL A 35 8.95 -10.66 -4.52
N PRO A 36 7.94 -11.20 -5.22
CA PRO A 36 7.94 -12.59 -5.59
C PRO A 36 8.95 -12.82 -6.72
N VAL A 37 9.79 -13.84 -6.57
CA VAL A 37 10.71 -14.34 -7.60
C VAL A 37 10.33 -15.79 -7.92
N LEU A 38 9.68 -15.98 -9.06
CA LEU A 38 9.23 -17.27 -9.57
C LEU A 38 10.00 -17.57 -10.86
N GLN A 39 10.55 -18.77 -10.96
CA GLN A 39 11.13 -19.21 -12.22
C GLN A 39 10.02 -19.49 -13.23
N SER A 40 10.29 -19.18 -14.50
CA SER A 40 9.44 -19.59 -15.61
C SER A 40 9.56 -21.10 -15.80
N GLY A 41 8.71 -21.85 -15.10
CA GLY A 41 8.56 -23.30 -15.30
C GLY A 41 7.87 -23.62 -16.63
N ALA A 42 7.75 -24.91 -16.95
CA ALA A 42 6.95 -25.35 -18.10
C ALA A 42 5.53 -24.78 -17.98
N GLN A 43 5.19 -23.82 -18.84
CA GLN A 43 3.86 -23.20 -18.83
C GLN A 43 2.81 -24.29 -19.07
N PRO A 44 1.75 -24.36 -18.24
CA PRO A 44 0.58 -25.14 -18.60
C PRO A 44 0.10 -24.76 -20.00
N SER A 45 -0.03 -25.75 -20.88
CA SER A 45 -0.55 -25.56 -22.22
C SER A 45 -1.96 -24.95 -22.17
N GLY A 46 -2.19 -23.88 -22.94
CA GLY A 46 -3.50 -23.22 -23.04
C GLY A 46 -3.64 -21.84 -22.38
N GLN A 47 -2.56 -21.24 -21.88
CA GLN A 47 -2.62 -19.85 -21.41
C GLN A 47 -2.72 -18.87 -22.58
N SER A 48 -3.71 -17.97 -22.53
CA SER A 48 -3.89 -16.96 -23.56
C SER A 48 -2.86 -15.84 -23.40
N ALA A 49 -2.23 -15.43 -24.50
CA ALA A 49 -1.38 -14.23 -24.54
C ALA A 49 -2.14 -12.99 -24.02
N GLN A 50 -3.46 -12.96 -24.23
CA GLN A 50 -4.34 -11.91 -23.70
C GLN A 50 -4.37 -11.86 -22.17
N ALA A 51 -4.35 -13.00 -21.48
CA ALA A 51 -4.33 -13.04 -20.02
C ALA A 51 -3.02 -12.48 -19.45
N VAL A 52 -1.89 -12.75 -20.10
CA VAL A 52 -0.57 -12.17 -19.75
C VAL A 52 -0.61 -10.65 -19.88
N VAL A 53 -1.08 -10.14 -21.02
CA VAL A 53 -1.19 -8.70 -21.26
C VAL A 53 -2.12 -8.02 -20.26
N SER A 54 -3.30 -8.59 -20.03
CA SER A 54 -4.28 -8.04 -19.08
C SER A 54 -3.73 -7.99 -17.66
N CYS A 55 -3.12 -9.09 -17.18
CA CYS A 55 -2.59 -9.15 -15.82
C CYS A 55 -1.41 -8.19 -15.61
N PHE A 56 -0.53 -8.06 -16.62
CA PHE A 56 0.55 -7.07 -16.61
C PHE A 56 0.02 -5.63 -16.53
N GLN A 57 -1.01 -5.30 -17.31
CA GLN A 57 -1.63 -3.96 -17.33
C GLN A 57 -2.31 -3.65 -15.99
N ASP A 58 -3.07 -4.59 -15.44
CA ASP A 58 -3.72 -4.45 -14.13
C ASP A 58 -2.69 -4.16 -13.03
N ASN A 59 -1.60 -4.94 -12.98
CA ASN A 59 -0.52 -4.74 -12.02
C ASN A 59 0.11 -3.35 -12.17
N SER A 60 0.38 -2.93 -13.41
CA SER A 60 0.99 -1.63 -13.70
C SER A 60 0.09 -0.47 -13.25
N ALA A 61 -1.22 -0.60 -13.45
CA ALA A 61 -2.20 0.39 -13.01
C ALA A 61 -2.25 0.49 -11.48
N ILE A 62 -2.32 -0.65 -10.78
CA ILE A 62 -2.35 -0.66 -9.31
C ILE A 62 -1.06 -0.07 -8.73
N ILE A 63 0.12 -0.49 -9.23
CA ILE A 63 1.41 0.06 -8.79
C ILE A 63 1.48 1.56 -9.03
N GLY A 64 1.07 2.04 -10.20
CA GLY A 64 1.06 3.45 -10.54
C GLY A 64 0.16 4.27 -9.61
N ASN A 65 -1.02 3.74 -9.27
CA ASN A 65 -1.96 4.39 -8.36
C ASN A 65 -1.43 4.44 -6.92
N LEU A 66 -0.86 3.34 -6.41
CA LEU A 66 -0.25 3.30 -5.08
C LEU A 66 0.94 4.26 -4.98
N ASN A 67 1.84 4.26 -5.97
CA ASN A 67 2.99 5.16 -6.02
C ASN A 67 2.58 6.63 -5.98
N ARG A 68 1.56 7.00 -6.77
CA ARG A 68 1.02 8.36 -6.80
C ARG A 68 0.38 8.75 -5.46
N SER A 69 -0.48 7.87 -4.91
CA SER A 69 -1.13 8.10 -3.61
C SER A 69 -0.10 8.28 -2.49
N LEU A 70 0.96 7.46 -2.45
CA LEU A 70 2.03 7.61 -1.46
C LEU A 70 2.78 8.95 -1.60
N LYS A 71 3.07 9.39 -2.82
CA LYS A 71 3.73 10.70 -3.03
C LYS A 71 2.83 11.87 -2.63
N ASP A 72 1.58 11.84 -3.08
CA ASP A 72 0.65 12.94 -2.90
C ASP A 72 0.20 13.12 -1.46
N ASN A 73 0.09 12.02 -0.70
CA ASN A 73 -0.39 12.06 0.69
C ASN A 73 0.73 12.24 1.72
N TYR A 74 1.97 11.84 1.42
CA TYR A 74 3.02 11.77 2.44
C TYR A 74 4.29 12.59 2.14
N LEU A 75 4.55 12.96 0.88
CA LEU A 75 5.86 13.51 0.50
C LEU A 75 5.85 14.99 0.08
N LYS A 76 4.81 15.76 0.44
CA LYS A 76 4.68 17.17 0.03
C LYS A 76 5.72 18.10 0.67
N ASP A 77 5.95 17.98 1.97
CA ASP A 77 6.82 18.88 2.76
C ASP A 77 7.87 18.14 3.58
N VAL A 78 8.42 17.05 3.03
CA VAL A 78 9.39 16.20 3.71
C VAL A 78 10.79 16.80 3.64
N SER A 79 11.46 16.90 4.80
CA SER A 79 12.85 17.33 4.85
C SER A 79 13.79 16.20 4.41
N LYS A 80 14.93 16.55 3.79
CA LYS A 80 15.92 15.56 3.38
C LYS A 80 16.47 14.73 4.54
N LYS A 81 16.50 15.28 5.76
CA LYS A 81 16.96 14.55 6.95
C LYS A 81 16.04 13.36 7.24
N ASP A 82 14.74 13.56 7.09
CA ASP A 82 13.75 12.55 7.45
C ASP A 82 13.84 11.34 6.50
N ILE A 83 14.25 11.53 5.25
CA ILE A 83 14.51 10.42 4.31
C ILE A 83 15.50 9.38 4.87
N PHE A 84 16.45 9.79 5.73
CA PHE A 84 17.46 8.91 6.32
C PHE A 84 17.18 8.53 7.77
N ASP A 85 16.13 9.09 8.36
CA ASP A 85 15.72 8.86 9.73
C ASP A 85 14.77 7.67 9.78
N LYS A 86 15.25 6.53 10.29
CA LYS A 86 14.52 5.25 10.27
C LYS A 86 13.22 5.28 11.07
N ASP A 87 13.09 6.22 12.00
CA ASP A 87 11.90 6.38 12.82
C ASP A 87 10.90 7.37 12.20
N SER A 88 11.23 7.95 11.04
CA SER A 88 10.36 8.91 10.35
C SER A 88 9.39 8.23 9.38
N GLU A 89 8.21 8.84 9.24
CA GLU A 89 7.21 8.45 8.25
C GLU A 89 7.78 8.51 6.82
N ALA A 90 8.58 9.54 6.51
CA ALA A 90 9.22 9.69 5.21
C ALA A 90 10.09 8.49 4.83
N PHE A 91 10.92 8.00 5.75
CA PHE A 91 11.75 6.82 5.52
C PHE A 91 10.89 5.59 5.18
N HIS A 92 9.82 5.35 5.92
CA HIS A 92 8.91 4.23 5.69
C HIS A 92 8.15 4.33 4.36
N VAL A 93 7.73 5.54 3.97
CA VAL A 93 7.09 5.80 2.68
C VAL A 93 8.06 5.55 1.53
N TYR A 94 9.31 6.01 1.63
CA TYR A 94 10.33 5.72 0.62
C TYR A 94 10.64 4.23 0.52
N SER A 95 10.68 3.51 1.63
CA SER A 95 10.82 2.04 1.63
C SER A 95 9.68 1.36 0.86
N ALA A 96 8.44 1.81 1.08
CA ALA A 96 7.27 1.29 0.39
C ALA A 96 7.33 1.60 -1.12
N LEU A 97 7.73 2.82 -1.49
CA LEU A 97 7.95 3.21 -2.89
C LEU A 97 9.01 2.33 -3.57
N THR A 98 10.13 2.04 -2.89
CA THR A 98 11.16 1.12 -3.39
C THR A 98 10.60 -0.29 -3.59
N LYS A 99 9.75 -0.79 -2.68
CA LYS A 99 9.09 -2.08 -2.86
C LYS A 99 8.18 -2.09 -4.10
N LEU A 100 7.40 -1.04 -4.31
CA LEU A 100 6.55 -0.90 -5.50
C LEU A 100 7.36 -0.85 -6.79
N GLU A 101 8.53 -0.19 -6.78
CA GLU A 101 9.46 -0.19 -7.91
C GLU A 101 10.01 -1.59 -8.21
N GLN A 102 10.41 -2.34 -7.19
CA GLN A 102 10.85 -3.72 -7.35
C GLN A 102 9.73 -4.63 -7.89
N MET A 103 8.49 -4.45 -7.40
CA MET A 103 7.31 -5.13 -7.95
C MET A 103 7.08 -4.78 -9.42
N SER A 104 7.25 -3.50 -9.79
CA SER A 104 7.14 -3.05 -11.19
C SER A 104 8.20 -3.69 -12.08
N ALA A 105 9.44 -3.78 -11.60
CA ALA A 105 10.52 -4.45 -12.31
C ALA A 105 10.19 -5.93 -12.53
N MET A 106 9.71 -6.64 -11.51
CA MET A 106 9.31 -8.04 -11.65
C MET A 106 8.09 -8.24 -12.54
N ASN A 107 7.13 -7.32 -12.52
CA ASN A 107 5.98 -7.35 -13.42
C ASN A 107 6.42 -7.32 -14.90
N GLU A 108 7.42 -6.51 -15.23
CA GLU A 108 8.02 -6.45 -16.58
C GLU A 108 8.80 -7.72 -16.93
N VAL A 109 9.57 -8.29 -15.99
CA VAL A 109 10.26 -9.57 -16.20
C VAL A 109 9.26 -10.67 -16.52
N TYR A 110 8.21 -10.82 -15.71
CA TYR A 110 7.21 -11.87 -15.93
C TYR A 110 6.42 -11.67 -17.22
N ARG A 111 6.19 -10.43 -17.64
CA ARG A 111 5.60 -10.17 -18.96
C ARG A 111 6.52 -10.67 -20.08
N LYS A 112 7.82 -10.34 -20.04
CA LYS A 112 8.81 -10.75 -21.05
C LYS A 112 8.95 -12.26 -21.14
N GLU A 113 8.85 -12.93 -20.01
CA GLU A 113 8.95 -14.39 -19.93
C GLU A 113 7.62 -15.12 -20.16
N ASN A 114 6.52 -14.39 -20.42
CA ASN A 114 5.15 -14.95 -20.48
C ASN A 114 4.75 -15.72 -19.21
N ASN A 115 5.31 -15.34 -18.06
CA ASN A 115 5.08 -15.99 -16.77
C ASN A 115 3.80 -15.46 -16.11
N ILE A 116 2.64 -16.01 -16.49
CA ILE A 116 1.36 -15.60 -15.89
C ILE A 116 1.31 -15.84 -14.39
N ALA A 117 1.98 -16.90 -13.89
CA ALA A 117 1.93 -17.25 -12.48
C ALA A 117 2.59 -16.16 -11.64
N GLY A 118 3.76 -15.67 -12.09
CA GLY A 118 4.43 -14.51 -11.49
C GLY A 118 3.55 -13.26 -11.52
N LEU A 119 2.93 -12.95 -12.67
CA LEU A 119 2.02 -11.81 -12.80
C LEU A 119 0.81 -11.91 -11.84
N GLN A 120 0.21 -13.09 -11.71
CA GLN A 120 -0.95 -13.32 -10.84
C GLN A 120 -0.59 -13.25 -9.36
N VAL A 121 0.61 -13.71 -8.97
CA VAL A 121 1.09 -13.56 -7.59
C VAL A 121 1.27 -12.09 -7.25
N ILE A 122 1.91 -11.31 -8.13
CA ILE A 122 2.00 -9.84 -7.97
C ILE A 122 0.60 -9.23 -7.85
N ASN A 123 -0.33 -9.60 -8.74
CA ASN A 123 -1.69 -9.07 -8.73
C ASN A 123 -2.42 -9.32 -7.41
N ARG A 124 -2.31 -10.54 -6.88
CA ARG A 124 -2.92 -10.91 -5.60
C ARG A 124 -2.34 -10.10 -4.45
N LEU A 125 -1.01 -9.96 -4.39
CA LEU A 125 -0.34 -9.17 -3.36
C LEU A 125 -0.76 -7.70 -3.42
N LEU A 126 -0.76 -7.11 -4.60
CA LEU A 126 -1.12 -5.70 -4.80
C LEU A 126 -2.60 -5.42 -4.49
N LYS A 127 -3.52 -6.32 -4.86
CA LYS A 127 -4.95 -6.18 -4.53
C LYS A 127 -5.25 -6.30 -3.03
N GLY A 128 -4.33 -6.87 -2.26
CA GLY A 128 -4.41 -6.93 -0.79
C GLY A 128 -3.99 -5.63 -0.10
N VAL A 129 -3.43 -4.66 -0.83
CA VAL A 129 -3.01 -3.38 -0.26
C VAL A 129 -4.22 -2.44 -0.12
N PRO A 130 -4.52 -1.91 1.07
CA PRO A 130 -5.57 -0.91 1.23
C PRO A 130 -5.16 0.39 0.55
N VAL A 131 -6.09 1.07 -0.09
CA VAL A 131 -5.83 2.38 -0.70
C VAL A 131 -5.84 3.45 0.39
N ALA A 132 -4.77 4.23 0.49
CA ALA A 132 -4.73 5.38 1.39
C ALA A 132 -5.80 6.39 0.97
N ALA A 133 -6.70 6.73 1.90
CA ALA A 133 -7.81 7.64 1.71
C ALA A 133 -7.37 9.11 1.63
#